data_AF-A0A962YSC2-F1
#
_entry.id   AF-A0A962YSC2-F1
#
_cell.length_a   1.000
_cell.length_b   1.000
_cell.length_c   1.000
_cell.angle_alpha   90.00
_cell.angle_beta   90.00
_cell.angle_gamma   90.00
#
_symmetry.space_group_name_H-M   'P 1'
#
loop_
_entity.id
_entity.type
_entity.pdbx_description
1 polymer ?
#
loop_
_entity_poly.entity_id
_entity_poly.type
_entity_poly.pdbx_seq_one_letter_code
_entity_poly.pdbx_strand_id
1 'polypeptide(L)'
;MISMPGWFGWLCVLFLSGMLVSLHSWDRVAFYIKLDRTLFPWLGAFIQGSIGLWLAIWISRSQRRTGLVIGMAALLIVTVLFSLVFPSLNRGEIISGGSDRDEALNVATQALLDRQYPYTATGAVPASNSSVGPGGNPISPLPGELILAAPFVALTGEGAWQNPFWLGVFWITLAWCLGAKTAFQPAPASGVLLLLLSSPTITAGEIIAGGDLLTISLILLISCIWIRRAEHPVSRMLAGILCGLAIATRPHFFIILPLLFASMLNSGIISASRRTLWVVIVSNGEG
;
A
#
# COMPACT_ATOMS: atom_id res chain seq x y z
N MET A 1 -26.15 -14.99 1.13
CA MET A 1 -25.48 -15.09 -0.19
C MET A 1 -25.50 -13.71 -0.82
N ILE A 2 -24.41 -12.96 -0.72
CA ILE A 2 -24.26 -11.72 -1.50
C ILE A 2 -23.92 -12.19 -2.91
N SER A 3 -24.82 -11.97 -3.87
CA SER A 3 -24.53 -12.21 -5.28
C SER A 3 -23.26 -11.43 -5.61
N MET A 4 -22.22 -12.14 -6.05
CA MET A 4 -21.03 -11.47 -6.54
C MET A 4 -21.47 -10.54 -7.66
N PRO A 5 -21.20 -9.21 -7.59
CA PRO A 5 -21.39 -8.37 -8.76
C PRO A 5 -20.57 -9.03 -9.88
N GLY A 6 -21.20 -9.23 -11.04
CA GLY A 6 -20.58 -9.93 -12.16
C GLY A 6 -19.19 -9.35 -12.44
N TRP A 7 -18.32 -10.11 -13.09
CA TRP A 7 -16.94 -9.72 -13.43
C TRP A 7 -16.80 -8.26 -13.93
N PHE A 8 -17.82 -7.76 -14.64
CA PHE A 8 -17.96 -6.38 -15.07
C PHE A 8 -18.02 -5.33 -13.94
N GLY A 9 -18.74 -5.60 -12.85
CA GLY A 9 -18.85 -4.70 -11.69
C GLY A 9 -17.51 -4.50 -10.99
N TRP A 10 -16.71 -5.57 -10.84
CA TRP A 10 -15.37 -5.46 -10.26
C TRP A 10 -14.40 -4.69 -11.15
N LEU A 11 -14.45 -4.89 -12.47
CA LEU A 11 -13.64 -4.11 -13.40
C LEU A 11 -14.02 -2.62 -13.35
N CYS A 12 -15.30 -2.31 -13.23
CA CYS A 12 -15.78 -0.94 -13.10
C CYS A 12 -15.30 -0.27 -11.80
N VAL A 13 -15.37 -0.98 -10.67
CA VAL A 13 -14.85 -0.48 -9.38
C VAL A 13 -13.34 -0.24 -9.45
N LEU A 14 -12.58 -1.18 -10.02
CA LEU A 14 -11.13 -1.02 -10.19
C LEU A 14 -10.80 0.16 -11.09
N PHE A 15 -11.50 0.30 -12.22
CA PHE A 15 -11.35 1.43 -13.13
C PHE A 15 -11.64 2.77 -12.45
N LEU A 16 -12.78 2.89 -11.77
CA LEU A 16 -13.18 4.12 -11.08
C LEU A 16 -12.21 4.47 -9.95
N SER A 17 -11.75 3.49 -9.18
CA SER A 17 -10.76 3.71 -8.13
C SER A 17 -9.42 4.20 -8.69
N GLY A 18 -8.92 3.59 -9.76
CA GLY A 18 -7.69 4.03 -10.44
C GLY A 18 -7.82 5.43 -11.04
N MET A 19 -8.99 5.75 -11.62
CA MET A 19 -9.29 7.08 -12.15
C MET A 19 -9.30 8.13 -11.03
N LEU A 20 -9.96 7.85 -9.90
CA LEU A 20 -10.03 8.77 -8.76
C LEU A 20 -8.65 9.05 -8.14
N VAL A 21 -7.82 8.02 -7.99
CA VAL A 21 -6.44 8.19 -7.49
C VAL A 21 -5.62 9.04 -8.46
N SER A 22 -5.78 8.80 -9.77
CA SER A 22 -4.98 9.48 -10.79
C SER A 22 -5.39 10.93 -11.02
N LEU A 23 -6.63 11.32 -10.71
CA LEU A 23 -7.13 12.70 -10.84
C LEU A 23 -6.23 13.70 -10.11
N HIS A 24 -5.79 13.38 -8.89
CA HIS A 24 -4.95 14.29 -8.10
C HIS A 24 -3.58 14.51 -8.75
N SER A 25 -2.99 13.46 -9.33
CA SER A 25 -1.73 13.61 -10.06
C SER A 25 -1.88 14.40 -11.34
N TRP A 26 -2.94 14.14 -12.11
CA TRP A 26 -3.16 14.89 -13.34
C TRP A 26 -3.55 16.35 -13.07
N ASP A 27 -4.16 16.66 -11.93
CA ASP A 27 -4.37 18.05 -11.48
C ASP A 27 -3.05 18.77 -11.19
N ARG A 28 -2.10 18.10 -10.52
CA ARG A 28 -0.74 18.65 -10.33
C ARG A 28 -0.01 18.84 -11.65
N VAL A 29 -0.09 17.86 -12.56
CA VAL A 29 0.50 17.98 -13.90
C VAL A 29 -0.14 19.14 -14.68
N ALA A 30 -1.47 19.28 -14.63
CA ALA A 30 -2.18 20.40 -15.24
C ALA A 30 -1.70 21.75 -14.67
N PHE A 31 -1.50 21.82 -13.35
CA PHE A 31 -0.98 23.01 -12.67
C PHE A 31 0.42 23.39 -13.17
N TYR A 32 1.35 22.43 -13.27
CA TYR A 32 2.72 22.71 -13.72
C TYR A 32 2.78 23.15 -15.20
N ILE A 33 1.93 22.56 -16.05
CA ILE A 33 1.90 22.85 -17.49
C ILE A 33 0.98 24.05 -17.81
N LYS A 34 0.33 24.66 -16.80
CA LYS A 34 -0.64 25.75 -16.96
C LYS A 34 -1.82 25.39 -17.89
N LEU A 35 -2.28 24.15 -17.81
CA LEU A 35 -3.46 23.64 -18.52
C LEU A 35 -4.74 23.86 -17.71
N ASP A 36 -5.88 23.75 -18.38
CA ASP A 36 -7.19 23.82 -17.74
C ASP A 36 -7.38 22.66 -16.74
N ARG A 37 -7.50 23.01 -15.46
CA ARG A 37 -7.66 22.08 -14.34
C ARG A 37 -9.05 21.45 -14.25
N THR A 38 -10.02 21.96 -15.01
CA THR A 38 -11.39 21.41 -14.96
C THR A 38 -11.54 20.15 -15.81
N LEU A 39 -10.93 20.10 -16.99
CA LEU A 39 -11.10 19.00 -17.96
C LEU A 39 -9.87 18.10 -18.10
N PHE A 40 -8.67 18.68 -18.07
CA PHE A 40 -7.44 17.93 -18.34
C PHE A 40 -7.20 16.78 -17.34
N PRO A 41 -7.44 16.96 -16.02
CA PRO A 41 -7.22 15.87 -15.07
C PRO A 41 -8.12 14.66 -15.32
N TRP A 42 -9.37 14.91 -15.68
CA TRP A 42 -10.34 13.85 -15.99
C TRP A 42 -9.95 13.08 -17.24
N LEU A 43 -9.55 13.78 -18.31
CA LEU A 43 -9.09 13.14 -19.55
C LEU A 43 -7.83 12.31 -19.31
N GLY A 44 -6.84 12.85 -18.61
CA GLY A 44 -5.61 12.13 -18.27
C GLY A 44 -5.88 10.88 -17.44
N ALA A 45 -6.68 11.02 -16.38
CA ALA A 45 -7.06 9.90 -15.51
C ALA A 45 -7.86 8.82 -16.27
N PHE A 46 -8.78 9.22 -17.14
CA PHE A 46 -9.58 8.30 -17.96
C PHE A 46 -8.72 7.53 -18.96
N ILE A 47 -7.85 8.23 -19.70
CA ILE A 47 -6.95 7.62 -20.69
C ILE A 47 -6.02 6.63 -20.01
N GLN A 48 -5.38 7.04 -18.92
CA GLN A 48 -4.46 6.21 -18.16
C GLN A 48 -5.15 5.00 -17.53
N GLY A 49 -6.33 5.19 -16.91
CA GLY A 49 -7.14 4.10 -16.37
C GLY A 49 -7.55 3.10 -17.46
N SER A 50 -7.90 3.59 -18.64
CA SER A 50 -8.29 2.74 -19.78
C SER A 50 -7.11 1.93 -20.31
N ILE A 51 -5.94 2.57 -20.47
CA ILE A 51 -4.70 1.90 -20.91
C ILE A 51 -4.27 0.86 -19.88
N GLY A 52 -4.25 1.24 -18.59
CA GLY A 52 -3.87 0.32 -17.51
C GLY A 52 -4.80 -0.89 -17.43
N LEU A 53 -6.11 -0.68 -17.56
CA LEU A 53 -7.09 -1.76 -17.54
C LEU A 53 -6.95 -2.66 -18.78
N TRP A 54 -6.76 -2.07 -19.96
CA TRP A 54 -6.53 -2.81 -21.19
C TRP A 54 -5.27 -3.67 -21.09
N LEU A 55 -4.16 -3.12 -20.59
CA LEU A 55 -2.92 -3.87 -20.33
C LEU A 55 -3.15 -5.00 -19.32
N ALA A 56 -3.86 -4.72 -18.22
CA ALA A 56 -4.16 -5.72 -17.20
C ALA A 56 -4.96 -6.90 -17.79
N ILE A 57 -6.01 -6.61 -18.57
CA ILE A 57 -6.82 -7.63 -19.25
C ILE A 57 -5.97 -8.42 -20.24
N TRP A 58 -5.17 -7.73 -21.07
CA TRP A 58 -4.31 -8.36 -22.06
C TRP A 58 -3.30 -9.31 -21.41
N ILE A 59 -2.61 -8.87 -20.35
CA ILE A 59 -1.62 -9.69 -19.63
C ILE A 59 -2.29 -10.85 -18.90
N SER A 60 -3.47 -10.63 -18.30
CA SER A 60 -4.20 -11.70 -17.62
C SER A 60 -4.61 -12.86 -18.55
N ARG A 61 -4.75 -12.58 -19.85
CA ARG A 61 -5.01 -13.57 -20.90
C ARG A 61 -3.74 -14.22 -21.46
N SER A 62 -2.57 -13.70 -21.09
CA SER A 62 -1.29 -14.18 -21.59
C SER A 62 -0.88 -15.48 -20.90
N GLN A 63 0.11 -16.17 -21.49
CA GLN A 63 0.67 -17.39 -20.92
C GLN A 63 1.34 -17.12 -19.56
N ARG A 64 1.33 -18.14 -18.69
CA ARG A 64 1.93 -18.09 -17.35
C ARG A 64 3.37 -17.59 -17.35
N ARG A 65 4.20 -18.05 -18.30
CA ARG A 65 5.61 -17.65 -18.40
C ARG A 65 5.76 -16.16 -18.74
N THR A 66 4.99 -15.69 -19.72
CA THR A 66 4.98 -14.28 -20.13
C THR A 66 4.55 -13.38 -18.98
N GLY A 67 3.48 -13.74 -18.28
CA GLY A 67 3.02 -13.01 -17.09
C GLY A 67 4.09 -12.91 -16.00
N LEU A 68 4.82 -13.98 -15.74
CA LEU A 68 5.93 -14.00 -14.78
C LEU A 68 7.06 -13.06 -15.20
N VAL A 69 7.51 -13.16 -16.45
CA VAL A 69 8.59 -12.31 -16.98
C VAL A 69 8.20 -10.84 -16.91
N ILE A 70 6.97 -10.49 -17.30
CA ILE A 70 6.47 -9.12 -17.22
C ILE A 70 6.46 -8.62 -15.77
N GLY A 71 5.96 -9.42 -14.82
CA GLY A 71 5.91 -9.03 -13.41
C GLY A 71 7.30 -8.80 -12.82
N MET A 72 8.21 -9.74 -13.05
CA MET A 72 9.61 -9.63 -12.62
C MET A 72 10.32 -8.43 -13.25
N ALA A 73 10.13 -8.21 -14.55
CA ALA A 73 10.69 -7.05 -15.25
C ALA A 73 10.13 -5.73 -14.71
N ALA A 74 8.82 -5.65 -14.45
CA ALA A 74 8.19 -4.47 -13.88
C ALA A 74 8.74 -4.14 -12.48
N LEU A 75 8.84 -5.14 -11.60
CA LEU A 75 9.43 -4.97 -10.26
C LEU A 75 10.90 -4.56 -10.34
N LEU A 76 11.67 -5.17 -11.23
CA LEU A 76 13.07 -4.83 -11.43
C LEU A 76 13.23 -3.39 -11.93
N ILE A 77 12.47 -2.99 -12.95
CA ILE A 77 12.50 -1.63 -13.49
C ILE A 77 12.15 -0.61 -12.39
N VAL A 78 11.07 -0.85 -11.64
CA VAL A 78 10.65 0.05 -10.55
C VAL A 78 11.71 0.12 -9.46
N THR A 79 12.31 -1.01 -9.08
CA THR A 79 13.36 -1.04 -8.05
C THR A 79 14.63 -0.32 -8.51
N VAL A 80 15.02 -0.48 -9.78
CA VAL A 80 16.16 0.24 -10.37
C VAL A 80 15.86 1.74 -10.45
N LEU A 81 14.68 2.12 -10.93
CA LEU A 81 14.25 3.52 -10.97
C LEU A 81 14.26 4.15 -9.57
N PHE A 82 13.70 3.45 -8.58
CA PHE A 82 13.75 3.87 -7.18
C PHE A 82 15.20 4.05 -6.72
N SER A 83 16.06 3.05 -6.90
CA SER A 83 17.46 3.08 -6.45
C SER A 83 18.28 4.22 -7.07
N LEU A 84 17.96 4.61 -8.31
CA LEU A 84 18.67 5.67 -9.03
C LEU A 84 18.12 7.07 -8.73
N VAL A 85 16.79 7.21 -8.60
CA VAL A 85 16.14 8.51 -8.50
C VAL A 85 15.89 8.94 -7.05
N PHE A 86 15.49 8.01 -6.19
CA PHE A 86 15.15 8.31 -4.80
C PHE A 86 16.29 8.99 -4.03
N PRO A 87 17.56 8.57 -4.10
CA PRO A 87 18.63 9.23 -3.34
C PRO A 87 18.81 10.71 -3.70
N SER A 88 18.68 11.07 -4.99
CA SER A 88 18.78 12.47 -5.42
C SER A 88 17.53 13.29 -5.09
N LEU A 89 16.36 12.66 -5.02
CA LEU A 89 15.14 13.30 -4.52
C LEU A 89 15.21 13.53 -3.01
N ASN A 90 15.68 12.55 -2.24
CA ASN A 90 15.79 12.63 -0.78
C ASN A 90 16.79 13.71 -0.36
N ARG A 91 17.90 13.88 -1.10
CA ARG A 91 18.85 14.98 -0.89
C ARG A 91 18.38 16.35 -1.39
N GLY A 92 17.21 16.43 -2.05
CA GLY A 92 16.67 17.67 -2.59
C GLY A 92 17.45 18.24 -3.79
N GLU A 93 18.25 17.43 -4.48
CA GLU A 93 19.13 17.87 -5.58
C GLU A 93 18.35 18.23 -6.87
N ILE A 94 17.21 17.58 -7.10
CA ILE A 94 16.45 17.68 -8.37
C ILE A 94 15.20 18.54 -8.20
N ILE A 95 14.40 18.24 -7.18
CA ILE A 95 13.19 18.95 -6.78
C ILE A 95 13.21 18.95 -5.25
N SER A 96 12.87 20.07 -4.61
CA SER A 96 12.73 20.20 -3.15
C SER A 96 11.50 19.43 -2.63
N GLY A 97 11.42 18.12 -2.92
CA GLY A 97 10.19 17.33 -2.85
C GLY A 97 10.41 15.89 -2.43
N GLY A 98 11.43 15.62 -1.60
CA GLY A 98 11.44 14.42 -0.77
C GLY A 98 10.17 14.39 0.09
N SER A 99 9.67 13.19 0.40
CA SER A 99 8.48 13.05 1.23
C SER A 99 8.83 13.40 2.69
N ASP A 100 8.26 14.49 3.24
CA ASP A 100 8.34 14.83 4.67
C ASP A 100 8.04 13.62 5.59
N ARG A 101 7.21 12.70 5.10
CA ARG A 101 6.77 11.51 5.85
C ARG A 101 7.87 10.46 5.94
N ASP A 102 8.64 10.27 4.88
CA ASP A 102 9.72 9.29 4.85
C ASP A 102 10.87 9.69 5.77
N GLU A 103 11.22 10.97 5.73
CA GLU A 103 12.24 11.52 6.61
C GLU A 103 11.81 11.44 8.09
N ALA A 104 10.54 11.77 8.39
CA ALA A 104 9.98 11.59 9.73
C ALA A 104 10.00 10.11 10.16
N LEU A 105 9.73 9.19 9.24
CA LEU A 105 9.77 7.74 9.49
C LEU A 105 11.19 7.28 9.83
N ASN A 106 12.19 7.73 9.06
CA ASN A 106 13.60 7.41 9.31
C ASN A 106 14.06 7.91 10.68
N VAL A 107 13.81 9.18 11.00
CA VAL A 107 14.22 9.80 12.26
C VAL A 107 13.56 9.09 13.46
N ALA A 108 12.24 8.87 13.40
CA ALA A 108 11.53 8.20 14.49
C ALA A 108 11.93 6.73 14.64
N THR A 109 12.15 6.03 13.54
CA THR A 109 12.57 4.63 13.54
C THR A 109 14.01 4.50 14.06
N GLN A 110 14.90 5.42 13.68
CA GLN A 110 16.26 5.45 14.19
C GLN A 110 16.28 5.71 15.70
N ALA A 111 15.50 6.67 16.19
CA ALA A 111 15.33 6.89 17.63
C ALA A 111 14.83 5.63 18.36
N LEU A 112 13.89 4.90 17.77
CA LEU A 112 13.41 3.62 18.31
C LEU A 112 14.53 2.57 18.38
N LEU A 113 15.35 2.45 17.32
CA LEU A 113 16.50 1.55 17.27
C LEU A 113 17.58 1.91 18.31
N ASP A 114 17.76 3.21 18.55
CA ASP A 114 18.66 3.76 19.57
C ASP A 114 18.07 3.71 21.00
N ARG A 115 16.91 3.06 21.18
CA ARG A 115 16.19 2.91 22.47
C ARG A 115 15.76 4.25 23.07
N GLN A 116 15.59 5.26 22.25
CA GLN A 116 15.05 6.56 22.62
C GLN A 116 13.54 6.61 22.32
N TYR A 117 12.85 7.58 22.93
CA TYR A 117 11.45 7.78 22.65
C TYR A 117 11.28 8.39 21.24
N PRO A 118 10.57 7.73 20.31
CA PRO A 118 10.58 8.13 18.90
C PRO A 118 9.82 9.44 18.62
N TYR A 119 8.92 9.85 19.51
CA TYR A 119 8.09 11.05 19.35
C TYR A 119 8.64 12.30 20.05
N THR A 120 9.84 12.22 20.66
CA THR A 120 10.56 13.43 21.10
C THR A 120 11.38 14.06 19.97
N ALA A 121 11.61 13.32 18.88
CA ALA A 121 12.21 13.87 17.68
C ALA A 121 11.20 14.69 16.88
N THR A 122 11.67 15.66 16.10
CA THR A 122 10.86 16.38 15.10
C THR A 122 11.30 15.96 13.70
N GLY A 123 10.35 15.84 12.76
CA GLY A 123 10.65 15.58 11.36
C GLY A 123 11.51 16.69 10.76
N ALA A 124 12.25 16.39 9.68
CA ALA A 124 13.33 17.24 9.21
C ALA A 124 12.92 18.33 8.19
N VAL A 125 11.62 18.47 7.93
CA VAL A 125 11.07 19.58 7.15
C VAL A 125 10.57 20.71 8.07
N PRO A 126 11.04 21.97 7.88
CA PRO A 126 10.57 23.14 8.56
C PRO A 126 9.48 23.78 7.71
N ALA A 127 8.76 24.75 8.26
CA ALA A 127 7.77 25.52 7.51
C ALA A 127 8.32 26.25 6.25
N SER A 128 9.66 26.30 6.04
CA SER A 128 10.32 26.78 4.82
C SER A 128 11.86 26.58 4.91
N ASN A 129 12.49 25.76 4.05
CA ASN A 129 13.96 25.64 3.78
C ASN A 129 14.91 25.24 4.98
N SER A 130 15.03 23.95 5.35
CA SER A 130 15.66 23.51 6.65
C SER A 130 17.13 23.28 6.73
N SER A 131 17.62 23.59 7.93
CA SER A 131 18.59 22.81 8.69
C SER A 131 17.99 22.47 10.07
N VAL A 132 18.41 21.33 10.63
CA VAL A 132 18.04 20.68 11.91
C VAL A 132 17.75 21.64 13.08
N GLY A 133 16.66 21.42 13.85
CA GLY A 133 16.44 22.07 15.14
C GLY A 133 15.01 22.00 15.70
N PRO A 134 14.79 22.44 16.95
CA PRO A 134 13.46 22.53 17.57
C PRO A 134 12.56 23.47 16.75
N GLY A 135 11.61 22.89 16.00
CA GLY A 135 10.72 23.63 15.10
C GLY A 135 10.25 22.89 13.83
N GLY A 136 10.68 21.64 13.61
CA GLY A 136 10.20 20.80 12.51
C GLY A 136 8.79 20.25 12.72
N ASN A 137 8.20 19.67 11.66
CA ASN A 137 6.89 19.05 11.72
C ASN A 137 6.85 17.90 12.76
N PRO A 138 5.76 17.73 13.52
CA PRO A 138 5.63 16.63 14.46
C PRO A 138 5.67 15.28 13.73
N ILE A 139 6.28 14.27 14.37
CA ILE A 139 6.33 12.90 13.85
C ILE A 139 4.90 12.38 13.73
N SER A 140 4.48 12.17 12.48
CA SER A 140 3.15 11.66 12.13
C SER A 140 3.03 10.13 12.01
N PRO A 141 4.10 9.37 11.68
CA PRO A 141 4.04 7.90 11.68
C PRO A 141 3.68 7.31 13.04
N LEU A 142 2.68 6.44 13.08
CA LEU A 142 2.28 5.75 14.31
C LEU A 142 3.18 4.53 14.60
N PRO A 143 3.14 3.96 15.82
CA PRO A 143 4.12 2.96 16.25
C PRO A 143 4.16 1.72 15.36
N GLY A 144 3.03 1.34 14.76
CA GLY A 144 2.99 0.20 13.83
C GLY A 144 3.92 0.40 12.63
N GLU A 145 4.02 1.64 12.13
CA GLU A 145 4.82 1.98 10.96
C GLU A 145 6.31 1.96 11.29
N LEU A 146 6.68 2.47 12.47
CA LEU A 146 8.06 2.44 12.98
C LEU A 146 8.58 1.00 13.09
N ILE A 147 7.75 0.08 13.61
CA ILE A 147 8.12 -1.33 13.75
C ILE A 147 8.29 -2.00 12.38
N LEU A 148 7.43 -1.68 11.41
CA LEU A 148 7.50 -2.21 10.05
C LEU A 148 8.71 -1.67 9.28
N ALA A 149 9.08 -0.41 9.54
CA ALA A 149 10.24 0.26 8.93
C ALA A 149 11.58 -0.14 9.55
N ALA A 150 11.60 -0.52 10.84
CA ALA A 150 12.80 -0.87 11.59
C ALA A 150 13.79 -1.78 10.86
N PRO A 151 13.41 -2.92 10.25
CA PRO A 151 14.36 -3.76 9.54
C PRO A 151 14.97 -3.08 8.31
N PHE A 152 14.26 -2.18 7.64
CA PHE A 152 14.76 -1.46 6.47
C PHE A 152 15.73 -0.37 6.89
N VAL A 153 15.34 0.47 7.85
CA VAL A 153 16.21 1.52 8.41
C VAL A 153 17.48 0.91 9.00
N ALA A 154 17.39 -0.21 9.73
CA ALA A 154 18.56 -0.87 10.29
C ALA A 154 19.54 -1.42 9.24
N LEU A 155 19.06 -1.83 8.05
CA LEU A 155 19.87 -2.45 7.00
C LEU A 155 20.41 -1.44 5.98
N THR A 156 19.61 -0.45 5.60
CA THR A 156 19.91 0.48 4.51
C THR A 156 20.03 1.93 4.97
N GLY A 157 19.67 2.24 6.22
CA GLY A 157 19.51 3.60 6.73
C GLY A 157 18.21 4.27 6.30
N GLU A 158 17.38 3.62 5.48
CA GLU A 158 16.29 4.26 4.76
C GLU A 158 15.02 3.40 4.77
N GLY A 159 13.92 3.94 5.29
CA GLY A 159 12.62 3.30 5.43
C GLY A 159 11.86 3.15 4.11
N ALA A 160 12.11 4.03 3.13
CA ALA A 160 11.51 3.99 1.81
C ALA A 160 11.73 2.68 1.03
N TRP A 161 12.76 1.90 1.38
CA TRP A 161 12.99 0.57 0.79
C TRP A 161 11.84 -0.43 1.03
N GLN A 162 10.95 -0.11 1.96
CA GLN A 162 9.68 -0.81 2.13
C GLN A 162 8.84 -0.84 0.84
N ASN A 163 8.84 0.23 0.04
CA ASN A 163 8.01 0.33 -1.16
C ASN A 163 8.27 -0.81 -2.17
N PRO A 164 9.49 -0.94 -2.75
CA PRO A 164 9.77 -2.02 -3.70
C PRO A 164 9.65 -3.40 -3.06
N PHE A 165 10.00 -3.56 -1.78
CA PHE A 165 9.87 -4.83 -1.07
C PHE A 165 8.42 -5.29 -0.96
N TRP A 166 7.55 -4.47 -0.38
CA TRP A 166 6.15 -4.83 -0.16
C TRP A 166 5.36 -4.91 -1.46
N LEU A 167 5.76 -4.15 -2.49
CA LEU A 167 5.22 -4.32 -3.84
C LEU A 167 5.53 -5.71 -4.42
N GLY A 168 6.74 -6.23 -4.20
CA GLY A 168 7.10 -7.60 -4.55
C GLY A 168 6.30 -8.65 -3.77
N VAL A 169 6.19 -8.49 -2.44
CA VAL A 169 5.39 -9.38 -1.59
C VAL A 169 3.91 -9.35 -2.00
N PHE A 170 3.39 -8.19 -2.37
CA PHE A 170 2.03 -8.02 -2.88
C PHE A 170 1.82 -8.79 -4.17
N TRP A 171 2.72 -8.64 -5.15
CA TRP A 171 2.62 -9.37 -6.42
C TRP A 171 2.66 -10.90 -6.22
N ILE A 172 3.56 -11.40 -5.36
CA ILE A 172 3.62 -12.83 -4.99
C ILE A 172 2.32 -13.27 -4.32
N THR A 173 1.81 -12.48 -3.37
CA THR A 173 0.57 -12.75 -2.64
C THR A 173 -0.62 -12.82 -3.59
N LEU A 174 -0.73 -11.89 -4.56
CA LEU A 174 -1.77 -11.92 -5.58
C LEU A 174 -1.64 -13.12 -6.52
N ALA A 175 -0.44 -13.43 -6.99
CA ALA A 175 -0.21 -14.56 -7.87
C ALA A 175 -0.55 -15.89 -7.19
N TRP A 176 -0.33 -15.98 -5.87
CA TRP A 176 -0.80 -17.10 -5.06
C TRP A 176 -2.33 -17.05 -4.83
N CYS A 177 -2.90 -15.86 -4.58
CA CYS A 177 -4.32 -15.66 -4.28
C CYS A 177 -5.25 -15.92 -5.48
N LEU A 178 -4.84 -15.54 -6.68
CA LEU A 178 -5.61 -15.74 -7.90
C LEU A 178 -5.51 -17.19 -8.41
N GLY A 179 -4.54 -17.93 -7.89
CA GLY A 179 -4.42 -19.36 -8.06
C GLY A 179 -5.55 -20.17 -7.43
N ALA A 180 -6.03 -21.18 -8.16
CA ALA A 180 -6.84 -22.25 -7.59
C ALA A 180 -5.95 -23.14 -6.72
N LYS A 181 -6.16 -23.10 -5.38
CA LYS A 181 -5.55 -23.88 -4.28
C LYS A 181 -4.01 -24.01 -4.27
N THR A 182 -3.38 -24.44 -5.35
CA THR A 182 -1.92 -24.68 -5.46
C THR A 182 -1.26 -24.04 -6.68
N ALA A 183 -2.04 -23.53 -7.65
CA ALA A 183 -1.48 -23.04 -8.90
C ALA A 183 -1.10 -21.55 -8.82
N PHE A 184 0.21 -21.23 -8.77
CA PHE A 184 0.70 -19.86 -8.86
C PHE A 184 0.35 -19.22 -10.23
N GLN A 185 -0.48 -18.18 -10.23
CA GLN A 185 -0.96 -17.47 -11.42
C GLN A 185 -0.37 -16.05 -11.53
N PRO A 186 0.86 -15.92 -12.07
CA PRO A 186 1.54 -14.64 -12.21
C PRO A 186 0.91 -13.71 -13.24
N ALA A 187 0.27 -14.23 -14.28
CA ALA A 187 -0.30 -13.40 -15.35
C ALA A 187 -1.33 -12.38 -14.85
N PRO A 188 -2.42 -12.77 -14.16
CA PRO A 188 -3.37 -11.79 -13.66
C PRO A 188 -2.78 -10.89 -12.55
N ALA A 189 -1.85 -11.40 -11.73
CA ALA A 189 -1.14 -10.60 -10.72
C ALA A 189 -0.28 -9.51 -11.35
N SER A 190 0.45 -9.83 -12.43
CA SER A 190 1.23 -8.85 -13.21
C SER A 190 0.34 -7.83 -13.89
N GLY A 191 -0.87 -8.23 -14.34
CA GLY A 191 -1.86 -7.29 -14.85
C GLY A 191 -2.29 -6.25 -13.81
N VAL A 192 -2.59 -6.68 -12.58
CA VAL A 192 -2.93 -5.78 -11.46
C VAL A 192 -1.73 -4.91 -11.09
N LEU A 193 -0.51 -5.47 -11.07
CA LEU A 193 0.71 -4.72 -10.80
C LEU A 193 0.91 -3.59 -11.83
N LEU A 194 0.77 -3.87 -13.13
CA LEU A 194 0.90 -2.83 -14.16
C LEU A 194 -0.23 -1.80 -14.13
N LEU A 195 -1.45 -2.19 -13.76
CA LEU A 195 -2.54 -1.24 -13.54
C LEU A 195 -2.20 -0.27 -12.41
N LEU A 196 -1.58 -0.77 -11.34
CA LEU A 196 -1.14 0.05 -10.21
C LEU A 196 0.04 0.96 -10.61
N LEU A 197 1.03 0.41 -11.33
CA LEU A 197 2.20 1.15 -11.80
C LEU A 197 1.93 2.13 -12.94
N SER A 198 0.79 2.00 -13.65
CA SER A 198 0.41 2.97 -14.67
C SER A 198 -0.03 4.31 -14.06
N SER A 199 -0.30 4.36 -12.75
CA SER A 199 -0.63 5.59 -12.03
C SER A 199 0.61 6.40 -11.69
N PRO A 200 0.74 7.64 -12.21
CA PRO A 200 1.82 8.54 -11.84
C PRO A 200 1.83 8.85 -10.34
N THR A 201 0.66 8.88 -9.70
CA THR A 201 0.55 9.09 -8.25
C THR A 201 1.29 8.01 -7.49
N ILE A 202 1.06 6.76 -7.89
CA ILE A 202 1.61 5.61 -7.22
C ILE A 202 3.09 5.47 -7.58
N THR A 203 3.42 5.51 -8.86
CA THR A 203 4.81 5.27 -9.31
C THR A 203 5.74 6.43 -8.97
N ALA A 204 5.37 7.67 -9.29
CA ALA A 204 6.23 8.82 -9.01
C ALA A 204 6.08 9.32 -7.57
N GLY A 205 4.84 9.47 -7.09
CA GLY A 205 4.54 10.10 -5.80
C GLY A 205 4.73 9.19 -4.59
N GLU A 206 4.36 7.91 -4.69
CA GLU A 206 4.48 6.98 -3.57
C GLU A 206 5.74 6.13 -3.66
N ILE A 207 6.05 5.54 -4.81
CA ILE A 207 7.21 4.65 -4.92
C ILE A 207 8.51 5.45 -5.04
N ILE A 208 8.67 6.22 -6.12
CA ILE A 208 9.93 6.91 -6.44
C ILE A 208 10.28 7.98 -5.40
N ALA A 209 9.30 8.74 -4.90
CA ALA A 209 9.51 9.76 -3.87
C ALA A 209 9.57 9.21 -2.43
N GLY A 210 9.43 7.89 -2.24
CA GLY A 210 9.53 7.27 -0.91
C GLY A 210 8.30 7.44 -0.01
N GLY A 211 7.12 7.73 -0.58
CA GLY A 211 5.87 7.79 0.18
C GLY A 211 5.54 6.48 0.91
N ASP A 212 4.89 6.60 2.07
CA ASP A 212 4.57 5.49 2.98
C ASP A 212 3.17 4.90 2.76
N LEU A 213 2.23 5.67 2.18
CA LEU A 213 0.81 5.30 2.13
C LEU A 213 0.58 4.05 1.29
N LEU A 214 1.28 3.92 0.15
CA LEU A 214 1.20 2.73 -0.68
C LEU A 214 1.66 1.50 0.10
N THR A 215 2.88 1.55 0.67
CA THR A 215 3.46 0.45 1.45
C THR A 215 2.48 -0.05 2.51
N ILE A 216 1.96 0.86 3.32
CA ILE A 216 1.11 0.50 4.44
C ILE A 216 -0.20 -0.12 3.96
N SER A 217 -0.80 0.45 2.90
CA SER A 217 -2.02 -0.08 2.29
C SER A 217 -1.79 -1.49 1.73
N LEU A 218 -0.63 -1.74 1.12
CA LEU A 218 -0.24 -3.07 0.64
C LEU A 218 -0.08 -4.06 1.79
N ILE A 219 0.61 -3.69 2.88
CA ILE A 219 0.79 -4.55 4.06
C ILE A 219 -0.57 -4.93 4.65
N LEU A 220 -1.48 -3.96 4.78
CA LEU A 220 -2.83 -4.21 5.28
C LEU A 220 -3.61 -5.18 4.38
N LEU A 221 -3.55 -4.98 3.07
CA LEU A 221 -4.20 -5.87 2.11
C LEU A 221 -3.60 -7.28 2.12
N ILE A 222 -2.27 -7.40 2.11
CA ILE A 222 -1.53 -8.66 2.18
C ILE A 222 -1.92 -9.42 3.45
N SER A 223 -1.91 -8.76 4.60
CA SER A 223 -2.25 -9.38 5.88
C SER A 223 -3.71 -9.85 5.93
N CYS A 224 -4.65 -9.09 5.38
CA CYS A 224 -6.05 -9.51 5.26
C CYS A 224 -6.20 -10.77 4.38
N ILE A 225 -5.49 -10.82 3.24
CA ILE A 225 -5.48 -11.99 2.35
C ILE A 225 -4.90 -13.21 3.09
N TRP A 226 -3.78 -13.03 3.79
CA TRP A 226 -3.10 -14.10 4.53
C TRP A 226 -3.94 -14.63 5.69
N ILE A 227 -4.59 -13.76 6.48
CA ILE A 227 -5.52 -14.19 7.56
C ILE A 227 -6.62 -15.10 7.00
N ARG A 228 -7.21 -14.71 5.87
CA ARG A 228 -8.31 -15.46 5.24
C ARG A 228 -7.86 -16.81 4.69
N ARG A 229 -6.63 -16.90 4.20
CA ARG A 229 -6.08 -18.14 3.61
C ARG A 229 -5.30 -19.01 4.58
N ALA A 230 -4.92 -18.51 5.74
CA ALA A 230 -4.17 -19.28 6.72
C ALA A 230 -4.98 -20.47 7.23
N GLU A 231 -4.53 -21.68 6.89
CA GLU A 231 -5.10 -22.93 7.40
C GLU A 231 -4.54 -23.25 8.79
N HIS A 232 -3.24 -23.01 8.98
CA HIS A 232 -2.54 -23.25 10.25
C HIS A 232 -2.71 -22.09 11.25
N PRO A 233 -2.86 -22.39 12.56
CA PRO A 233 -3.06 -21.36 13.59
C PRO A 233 -1.88 -20.40 13.71
N VAL A 234 -0.64 -20.89 13.54
CA VAL A 234 0.57 -20.06 13.61
C VAL A 234 0.62 -19.05 12.46
N SER A 235 0.36 -19.49 11.23
CA SER A 235 0.30 -18.58 10.07
C SER A 235 -0.79 -17.51 10.25
N ARG A 236 -1.95 -17.92 10.81
CA ARG A 236 -3.04 -16.98 11.11
C ARG A 236 -2.66 -15.98 12.20
N MET A 237 -1.95 -16.42 13.23
CA MET A 237 -1.42 -15.55 14.28
C MET A 237 -0.42 -14.55 13.71
N LEU A 238 0.55 -15.00 12.91
CA LEU A 238 1.53 -14.13 12.26
C LEU A 238 0.87 -13.11 11.33
N ALA A 239 -0.09 -13.55 10.51
CA ALA A 239 -0.86 -12.65 9.65
C ALA A 239 -1.72 -11.67 10.47
N GLY A 240 -2.25 -12.10 11.62
CA GLY A 240 -2.95 -11.26 12.58
C GLY A 240 -2.07 -10.20 13.22
N ILE A 241 -0.83 -10.56 13.61
CA ILE A 241 0.17 -9.61 14.11
C ILE A 241 0.51 -8.58 13.05
N LEU A 242 0.79 -9.03 11.81
CA LEU A 242 1.07 -8.12 10.69
C LEU A 242 -0.11 -7.18 10.42
N CYS A 243 -1.34 -7.69 10.47
CA CYS A 243 -2.56 -6.88 10.33
C CYS A 243 -2.71 -5.87 11.46
N GLY A 244 -2.44 -6.27 12.71
CA GLY A 244 -2.46 -5.38 13.87
C GLY A 244 -1.44 -4.25 13.75
N LEU A 245 -0.21 -4.57 13.31
CA LEU A 245 0.82 -3.57 13.01
C LEU A 245 0.38 -2.63 11.89
N ALA A 246 -0.20 -3.18 10.81
CA ALA A 246 -0.72 -2.40 9.69
C ALA A 246 -1.84 -1.44 10.12
N ILE A 247 -2.76 -1.87 10.99
CA ILE A 247 -3.82 -1.00 11.53
C ILE A 247 -3.23 0.06 12.47
N ALA A 248 -2.22 -0.32 13.26
CA ALA A 248 -1.53 0.59 14.17
C ALA A 248 -0.65 1.64 13.46
N THR A 249 -0.57 1.65 12.13
CA THR A 249 0.11 2.70 11.35
C THR A 249 -0.76 3.95 11.17
N ARG A 250 -2.09 3.81 11.06
CA ARG A 250 -3.01 4.91 10.80
C ARG A 250 -4.37 4.69 11.48
N PRO A 251 -4.96 5.70 12.16
CA PRO A 251 -6.23 5.53 12.87
C PRO A 251 -7.42 5.18 11.97
N HIS A 252 -7.38 5.57 10.69
CA HIS A 252 -8.50 5.31 9.78
C HIS A 252 -8.59 3.83 9.35
N PHE A 253 -7.52 3.03 9.51
CA PHE A 253 -7.58 1.60 9.20
C PHE A 253 -8.40 0.78 10.20
N PHE A 254 -8.77 1.36 11.36
CA PHE A 254 -9.73 0.73 12.27
C PHE A 254 -11.09 0.47 11.60
N ILE A 255 -11.45 1.23 10.55
CA ILE A 255 -12.68 1.02 9.77
C ILE A 255 -12.69 -0.35 9.06
N ILE A 256 -11.52 -0.96 8.85
CA ILE A 256 -11.40 -2.27 8.20
C ILE A 256 -11.68 -3.42 9.18
N LEU A 257 -11.56 -3.21 10.50
CA LEU A 257 -11.79 -4.26 11.50
C LEU A 257 -13.19 -4.89 11.42
N PRO A 258 -14.30 -4.13 11.39
CA PRO A 258 -15.64 -4.71 11.25
C PRO A 258 -15.79 -5.55 9.97
N LEU A 259 -15.21 -5.09 8.86
CA LEU A 259 -15.27 -5.77 7.57
C LEU A 259 -14.45 -7.08 7.58
N LEU A 260 -13.24 -7.03 8.15
CA LEU A 260 -12.40 -8.20 8.31
C LEU A 260 -13.08 -9.24 9.21
N PHE A 261 -13.66 -8.79 10.32
CA PHE A 261 -14.38 -9.66 11.24
C PHE A 261 -15.62 -10.30 10.59
N ALA A 262 -16.44 -9.51 9.88
CA ALA A 262 -17.58 -10.02 9.12
C ALA A 262 -17.16 -11.05 8.05
N SER A 263 -16.04 -10.81 7.37
CA SER A 263 -15.44 -11.74 6.40
C SER A 263 -14.99 -13.06 7.06
N MET A 264 -14.38 -12.99 8.24
CA MET A 264 -13.97 -14.17 9.02
C MET A 264 -15.17 -14.97 9.54
N LEU A 265 -16.25 -14.30 9.94
CA LEU A 265 -17.49 -14.96 10.34
C LEU A 265 -18.12 -15.73 9.17
N ASN A 266 -18.20 -15.09 7.99
CA ASN A 266 -18.79 -15.69 6.78
C ASN A 266 -17.98 -16.87 6.24
N SER A 267 -16.67 -16.90 6.46
CA SER A 267 -15.79 -17.99 6.03
C SER A 267 -15.77 -19.19 6.97
N GLY A 268 -16.52 -19.15 8.09
CA GLY A 268 -16.60 -20.27 9.04
C GLY A 268 -15.33 -20.45 9.88
N ILE A 269 -14.38 -19.50 9.80
CA ILE A 269 -13.10 -19.53 10.52
C ILE A 269 -13.31 -19.41 12.05
N ILE A 270 -14.39 -18.75 12.46
CA ILE A 270 -14.79 -18.61 13.87
C ILE A 270 -15.94 -19.60 14.13
N SER A 271 -15.74 -20.51 15.09
CA SER A 271 -16.74 -21.53 15.48
C SER A 271 -18.07 -20.89 15.87
N ALA A 272 -19.18 -21.57 15.57
CA ALA A 272 -20.53 -21.13 15.90
C ALA A 272 -20.71 -20.77 17.39
N SER A 273 -19.96 -21.41 18.29
CA SER A 273 -19.95 -21.13 19.74
C SER A 273 -19.38 -19.77 20.14
N ARG A 274 -18.48 -19.17 19.33
CA ARG A 274 -18.00 -17.79 19.55
C ARG A 274 -18.90 -16.75 18.89
N ARG A 275 -19.79 -17.16 17.98
CA ARG A 275 -20.83 -16.29 17.39
C ARG A 275 -21.90 -15.95 18.42
N THR A 276 -22.29 -16.91 19.25
CA THR A 276 -23.27 -16.71 20.33
C THR A 276 -22.71 -15.86 21.47
N LEU A 277 -21.43 -16.01 21.83
CA LEU A 277 -20.81 -15.22 22.91
C LEU A 277 -20.83 -13.70 22.63
N TRP A 278 -20.73 -13.28 21.37
CA TRP A 278 -20.82 -11.87 20.98
C TRP A 278 -22.24 -11.32 20.95
N VAL A 279 -23.23 -12.13 20.52
CA VAL A 279 -24.65 -11.74 20.61
C VAL A 279 -25.05 -11.53 22.07
N VAL A 280 -24.53 -12.36 22.98
CA VAL A 280 -24.81 -12.27 24.42
C VAL A 280 -24.09 -11.07 25.07
N ILE A 281 -22.87 -10.72 24.66
CA ILE A 281 -22.17 -9.54 25.22
C ILE A 281 -22.80 -8.23 24.73
N VAL A 282 -23.28 -8.18 23.48
CA VAL A 282 -23.99 -7.01 22.95
C VAL A 282 -25.40 -6.89 23.54
N SER A 283 -26.09 -8.01 23.85
CA SER A 283 -27.41 -7.95 24.51
C SER A 283 -27.34 -7.67 26.00
N ASN A 284 -26.21 -7.94 26.67
CA ASN A 284 -26.05 -7.72 28.11
C ASN A 284 -25.41 -6.35 28.46
N GLY A 285 -25.15 -5.50 27.46
CA GLY A 285 -24.67 -4.13 27.64
C GLY A 285 -25.78 -3.07 27.75
N GLU A 286 -27.04 -3.47 27.63
CA GLU A 286 -28.21 -2.63 27.95
C GLU A 286 -28.80 -3.12 29.28
N GLY A 287 -28.26 -2.60 30.39
CA GLY A 287 -28.75 -2.82 31.75
C GLY A 287 -28.37 -1.65 32.63
#